data_AF-A0A838CIG5-F1
#
_entry.id   AF-A0A838CIG5-F1
#
_cell.length_a   1.000
_cell.length_b   1.000
_cell.length_c   1.000
_cell.angle_alpha   90.00
_cell.angle_beta   90.00
_cell.angle_gamma   90.00
#
_symmetry.space_group_name_H-M   'P 1'
#
loop_
_entity.id
_entity.type
_entity.pdbx_description
1 polymer ?
#
loop_
_entity_poly.entity_id
_entity_poly.type
_entity_poly.pdbx_seq_one_letter_code
_entity_poly.pdbx_strand_id
1 'polypeptide(L)'
;MTQSNTESLAQAEKTAASTVDMGAKRWVLGAAAALYVVSLFLPFVGDASGWQVLAASSAAEEAHTAITEYVFAWVSFIGVGVVTTLVVAFQRFALAVPAWMVTAVSLVFSVLGIWLRNSSGVDIHRGPGYYLAILSAAVVVFTIFPLILSRNASQAAVARERAEAQGRDQVALAQQAATRETENPLLIDDRRSRAAQRHKRLD
;
A
#
# COMPACT_ATOMS: atom_id res chain seq x y z
N MET A 1 -20.44 2.89 34.20
CA MET A 1 -20.33 1.64 33.41
C MET A 1 -20.56 1.83 31.90
N THR A 2 -20.42 3.05 31.35
CA THR A 2 -20.68 3.36 29.92
C THR A 2 -19.43 3.46 29.05
N GLN A 3 -18.25 3.72 29.62
CA GLN A 3 -17.01 3.89 28.85
C GLN A 3 -16.54 2.62 28.11
N SER A 4 -16.73 1.44 28.70
CA SER A 4 -16.33 0.16 28.08
C SER A 4 -17.16 -0.19 26.83
N ASN A 5 -18.40 0.31 26.74
CA ASN A 5 -19.24 0.12 25.56
C ASN A 5 -18.82 1.04 24.41
N THR A 6 -18.47 2.30 24.69
CA THR A 6 -17.99 3.22 23.65
C THR A 6 -16.63 2.83 23.08
N GLU A 7 -15.69 2.37 23.92
CA GLU A 7 -14.38 1.90 23.44
C GLU A 7 -14.49 0.60 22.63
N SER A 8 -15.33 -0.35 23.08
CA SER A 8 -15.54 -1.60 22.34
C SER A 8 -16.27 -1.37 21.01
N LEU A 9 -17.23 -0.45 20.95
CA LEU A 9 -17.90 -0.04 19.72
C LEU A 9 -16.95 0.69 18.76
N ALA A 10 -16.12 1.62 19.26
CA ALA A 10 -15.12 2.30 18.43
C ALA A 10 -14.05 1.33 17.87
N GLN A 11 -13.66 0.33 18.67
CA GLN A 11 -12.70 -0.68 18.25
C GLN A 11 -13.32 -1.70 17.29
N ALA A 12 -14.60 -2.06 17.46
CA ALA A 12 -15.36 -2.87 16.53
C ALA A 12 -15.59 -2.15 15.19
N GLU A 13 -15.92 -0.85 15.21
CA GLU A 13 -16.08 -0.02 14.01
C GLU A 13 -14.73 0.14 13.26
N LYS A 14 -13.63 0.37 13.99
CA LYS A 14 -12.28 0.41 13.41
C LYS A 14 -11.86 -0.92 12.78
N THR A 15 -12.26 -2.04 13.39
CA THR A 15 -11.96 -3.38 12.89
C THR A 15 -12.80 -3.68 11.64
N ALA A 16 -14.10 -3.36 11.66
CA ALA A 16 -15.00 -3.51 10.52
C ALA A 16 -14.60 -2.61 9.33
N ALA A 17 -14.09 -1.40 9.59
CA ALA A 17 -13.55 -0.50 8.56
C ALA A 17 -12.18 -0.93 7.98
N SER A 18 -11.56 -1.96 8.56
CA SER A 18 -10.26 -2.49 8.14
C SER A 18 -10.35 -3.71 7.22
N THR A 19 -11.46 -4.44 7.29
CA THR A 19 -11.77 -5.57 6.41
C THR A 19 -12.29 -5.05 5.08
N VAL A 20 -11.65 -5.44 3.99
CA VAL A 20 -12.09 -5.06 2.65
C VAL A 20 -12.75 -6.25 2.01
N ASP A 21 -14.00 -6.07 1.61
CA ASP A 21 -14.68 -7.06 0.80
C ASP A 21 -14.06 -7.06 -0.60
N MET A 22 -13.18 -8.03 -0.85
CA MET A 22 -12.44 -8.15 -2.11
C MET A 22 -13.25 -8.88 -3.20
N GLY A 23 -14.47 -9.37 -2.91
CA GLY A 23 -15.38 -9.97 -3.88
C GLY A 23 -14.68 -10.85 -4.95
N ALA A 24 -14.97 -10.59 -6.23
CA ALA A 24 -14.36 -11.30 -7.36
C ALA A 24 -12.84 -11.04 -7.53
N LYS A 25 -12.32 -9.89 -7.09
CA LYS A 25 -10.89 -9.54 -7.20
C LYS A 25 -10.02 -10.48 -6.37
N ARG A 26 -10.55 -11.04 -5.30
CA ARG A 26 -9.87 -12.06 -4.48
C ARG A 26 -9.48 -13.28 -5.30
N TRP A 27 -10.37 -13.76 -6.17
CA TRP A 27 -10.10 -14.92 -7.04
C TRP A 27 -9.04 -14.61 -8.08
N VAL A 28 -9.04 -13.41 -8.65
CA VAL A 28 -7.99 -12.95 -9.57
C VAL A 28 -6.64 -12.92 -8.88
N LEU A 29 -6.56 -12.38 -7.65
CA LEU A 29 -5.32 -12.35 -6.87
C LEU A 29 -4.84 -13.76 -6.50
N GLY A 30 -5.76 -14.66 -6.12
CA GLY A 30 -5.44 -16.06 -5.84
C GLY A 30 -4.92 -16.78 -7.10
N ALA A 31 -5.55 -16.56 -8.25
CA ALA A 31 -5.09 -17.12 -9.52
C ALA A 31 -3.72 -16.57 -9.93
N ALA A 32 -3.48 -15.27 -9.76
CA ALA A 32 -2.18 -14.65 -10.04
C ALA A 32 -1.08 -15.20 -9.13
N ALA A 33 -1.36 -15.40 -7.83
CA ALA A 33 -0.42 -16.03 -6.90
C ALA A 33 -0.14 -17.50 -7.28
N ALA A 34 -1.16 -18.26 -7.71
CA ALA A 34 -0.98 -19.63 -8.18
C ALA A 34 -0.13 -19.68 -9.47
N LEU A 35 -0.38 -18.81 -10.45
CA LEU A 35 0.42 -18.69 -11.66
C LEU A 35 1.86 -18.30 -11.35
N TYR A 36 2.08 -17.42 -10.36
CA TYR A 36 3.41 -17.08 -9.89
C TYR A 36 4.13 -18.30 -9.31
N VAL A 37 3.46 -19.12 -8.50
CA VAL A 37 4.05 -20.37 -7.99
C VAL A 37 4.45 -21.30 -9.13
N VAL A 38 3.61 -21.46 -10.16
CA VAL A 38 3.95 -22.22 -11.37
C VAL A 38 5.20 -21.65 -12.05
N SER A 39 5.32 -20.32 -12.13
CA SER A 39 6.47 -19.66 -12.74
C SER A 39 7.82 -19.99 -12.06
N LEU A 40 7.80 -20.33 -10.77
CA LEU A 40 9.01 -20.70 -10.02
C LEU A 40 9.58 -22.06 -10.44
N PHE A 41 8.75 -22.95 -10.98
CA PHE A 41 9.18 -24.26 -11.47
C PHE A 41 9.55 -24.25 -12.95
N LEU A 42 9.27 -23.15 -13.66
CA LEU A 42 9.65 -22.98 -15.05
C LEU A 42 11.08 -22.45 -15.17
N PRO A 43 11.74 -22.67 -16.33
CA PRO A 43 13.02 -22.05 -16.64
C PRO A 43 12.87 -20.53 -16.55
N PHE A 44 13.75 -19.90 -15.77
CA PHE A 44 13.72 -18.48 -15.46
C PHE A 44 14.84 -17.77 -16.21
N VAL A 45 16.07 -18.26 -16.06
CA VAL A 45 17.30 -17.73 -16.67
C VAL A 45 18.11 -18.91 -17.20
N GLY A 46 18.27 -19.02 -18.52
CA GLY A 46 18.83 -20.23 -19.12
C GLY A 46 18.00 -21.46 -18.72
N ASP A 47 18.68 -22.49 -18.23
CA ASP A 47 18.06 -23.73 -17.73
C ASP A 47 17.72 -23.68 -16.23
N ALA A 48 18.13 -22.62 -15.52
CA ALA A 48 17.87 -22.48 -14.09
C ALA A 48 16.38 -22.15 -13.84
N SER A 49 15.75 -22.95 -12.99
CA SER A 49 14.36 -22.73 -12.56
C SER A 49 14.26 -21.55 -11.60
N GLY A 50 13.10 -20.88 -11.53
CA GLY A 50 12.90 -19.71 -10.65
C GLY A 50 13.19 -19.97 -9.17
N TRP A 51 12.89 -21.17 -8.68
CA TRP A 51 13.23 -21.58 -7.30
C TRP A 51 14.75 -21.75 -7.08
N GLN A 52 15.48 -22.18 -8.11
CA GLN A 52 16.95 -22.33 -8.06
C GLN A 52 17.65 -20.96 -8.05
N VAL A 53 17.04 -19.97 -8.72
CA VAL A 53 17.46 -18.56 -8.67
C VAL A 53 17.21 -17.97 -7.28
N LEU A 54 16.06 -18.25 -6.65
CA LEU A 54 15.80 -17.84 -5.26
C LEU A 54 16.78 -18.47 -4.27
N ALA A 55 17.12 -19.75 -4.46
CA ALA A 55 18.05 -20.47 -3.61
C ALA A 55 19.52 -20.05 -3.80
N ALA A 56 19.83 -19.16 -4.75
CA ALA A 56 21.20 -18.81 -5.16
C ALA A 56 22.07 -20.05 -5.37
N SER A 57 21.48 -21.08 -6.01
CA SER A 57 22.14 -22.36 -6.25
C SER A 57 23.22 -22.25 -7.33
N SER A 58 24.11 -23.25 -7.40
CA SER A 58 25.17 -23.33 -8.41
C SER A 58 24.64 -23.21 -9.85
N ALA A 59 23.44 -23.71 -10.13
CA ALA A 59 22.77 -23.57 -11.43
C ALA A 59 22.49 -22.10 -11.82
N ALA A 60 22.27 -21.21 -10.85
CA ALA A 60 22.04 -19.80 -11.10
C ALA A 60 23.35 -19.02 -11.31
N GLU A 61 24.44 -19.51 -10.70
CA GLU A 61 25.80 -19.01 -10.92
C GLU A 61 26.33 -19.42 -12.31
N GLU A 62 26.09 -20.68 -12.70
CA GLU A 62 26.39 -21.21 -14.04
C GLU A 62 25.60 -20.50 -15.15
N ALA A 63 24.37 -20.04 -14.87
CA ALA A 63 23.54 -19.29 -15.82
C ALA A 63 23.89 -17.78 -15.93
N HIS A 64 24.99 -17.33 -15.30
CA HIS A 64 25.41 -15.93 -15.25
C HIS A 64 24.26 -14.98 -14.87
N THR A 65 23.48 -15.34 -13.86
CA THR A 65 22.29 -14.57 -13.46
C THR A 65 22.69 -13.17 -12.99
N ALA A 66 22.09 -12.14 -13.59
CA ALA A 66 22.41 -10.76 -13.22
C ALA A 66 21.88 -10.41 -11.82
N ILE A 67 22.54 -9.49 -11.11
CA ILE A 67 22.10 -9.01 -9.79
C ILE A 67 20.64 -8.52 -9.84
N THR A 68 20.25 -7.84 -10.92
CA THR A 68 18.88 -7.35 -11.13
C THR A 68 17.85 -8.48 -11.23
N GLU A 69 18.23 -9.64 -11.78
CA GLU A 69 17.35 -10.82 -11.90
C GLU A 69 17.19 -11.53 -10.55
N TYR A 70 18.23 -11.58 -9.72
CA TYR A 70 18.12 -12.02 -8.33
C TYR A 70 17.22 -11.10 -7.50
N VAL A 71 17.42 -9.79 -7.59
CA VAL A 71 16.58 -8.82 -6.89
C VAL A 71 15.13 -8.94 -7.36
N PHE A 72 14.89 -9.09 -8.66
CA PHE A 72 13.55 -9.34 -9.18
C PHE A 72 12.94 -10.62 -8.61
N ALA A 73 13.67 -11.74 -8.60
CA ALA A 73 13.19 -13.01 -8.06
C ALA A 73 12.77 -12.85 -6.59
N TRP A 74 13.62 -12.26 -5.75
CA TRP A 74 13.33 -12.05 -4.33
C TRP A 74 12.19 -11.08 -4.07
N VAL A 75 12.18 -9.92 -4.73
CA VAL A 75 11.15 -8.91 -4.52
C VAL A 75 9.80 -9.38 -5.05
N SER A 76 9.76 -10.06 -6.21
CA SER A 76 8.53 -10.67 -6.73
C SER A 76 8.03 -11.81 -5.84
N PHE A 77 8.93 -12.59 -5.23
CA PHE A 77 8.55 -13.66 -4.31
C PHE A 77 7.91 -13.10 -3.05
N ILE A 78 8.51 -12.07 -2.46
CA ILE A 78 7.94 -11.39 -1.29
C ILE A 78 6.61 -10.73 -1.67
N GLY A 79 6.54 -9.98 -2.78
CA GLY A 79 5.35 -9.25 -3.18
C GLY A 79 4.17 -10.15 -3.60
N VAL A 80 4.39 -10.97 -4.63
CA VAL A 80 3.37 -11.83 -5.24
C VAL A 80 3.20 -13.14 -4.48
N GLY A 81 4.30 -13.80 -4.11
CA GLY A 81 4.24 -15.11 -3.44
C GLY A 81 3.74 -15.01 -2.00
N VAL A 82 4.34 -14.11 -1.20
CA VAL A 82 4.07 -14.02 0.23
C VAL A 82 2.97 -13.02 0.52
N VAL A 83 3.22 -11.72 0.33
CA VAL A 83 2.33 -10.66 0.82
C VAL A 83 0.97 -10.69 0.11
N THR A 84 0.92 -10.98 -1.19
CA THR A 84 -0.36 -11.13 -1.92
C THR A 84 -1.17 -12.33 -1.42
N THR A 85 -0.52 -13.45 -1.11
CA THR A 85 -1.20 -14.61 -0.49
C THR A 85 -1.76 -14.25 0.89
N LEU A 86 -1.02 -13.49 1.69
CA LEU A 86 -1.54 -12.95 2.97
C LEU A 86 -2.73 -12.01 2.74
N VAL A 87 -2.72 -11.19 1.69
CA VAL A 87 -3.87 -10.33 1.33
C VAL A 87 -5.10 -11.17 1.03
N VAL A 88 -4.97 -12.24 0.25
CA VAL A 88 -6.07 -13.15 -0.10
C VAL A 88 -6.59 -13.88 1.14
N ALA A 89 -5.71 -14.27 2.06
CA ALA A 89 -6.07 -14.98 3.29
C ALA A 89 -6.76 -14.09 4.32
N PHE A 90 -6.18 -12.91 4.61
CA PHE A 90 -6.65 -12.04 5.68
C PHE A 90 -7.63 -10.95 5.23
N GLN A 91 -7.69 -10.64 3.93
CA GLN A 91 -8.58 -9.62 3.35
C GLN A 91 -8.44 -8.24 4.03
N ARG A 92 -7.24 -7.94 4.53
CA ARG A 92 -6.94 -6.68 5.21
C ARG A 92 -6.35 -5.70 4.22
N PHE A 93 -6.95 -4.52 4.12
CA PHE A 93 -6.40 -3.46 3.27
C PHE A 93 -4.98 -3.05 3.67
N ALA A 94 -4.69 -3.08 4.98
CA ALA A 94 -3.37 -2.77 5.51
C ALA A 94 -2.26 -3.65 4.90
N LEU A 95 -2.61 -4.85 4.42
CA LEU A 95 -1.70 -5.75 3.71
C LEU A 95 -1.70 -5.50 2.19
N ALA A 96 -2.82 -5.02 1.63
CA ALA A 96 -2.94 -4.77 0.19
C ALA A 96 -2.01 -3.64 -0.28
N VAL A 97 -1.85 -2.58 0.50
CA VAL A 97 -0.94 -1.46 0.17
C VAL A 97 0.53 -1.91 0.08
N PRO A 98 1.13 -2.56 1.11
CA PRO A 98 2.50 -3.03 1.00
C PRO A 98 2.65 -4.12 -0.07
N ALA A 99 1.65 -4.99 -0.28
CA ALA A 99 1.65 -5.96 -1.39
C ALA A 99 1.81 -5.24 -2.74
N TRP A 100 1.02 -4.20 -2.97
CA TRP A 100 1.08 -3.39 -4.18
C TRP A 100 2.44 -2.69 -4.34
N MET A 101 2.96 -2.08 -3.27
CA MET A 101 4.25 -1.38 -3.30
C MET A 101 5.40 -2.33 -3.66
N VAL A 102 5.52 -3.46 -2.97
CA VAL A 102 6.59 -4.44 -3.21
C VAL A 102 6.47 -5.03 -4.62
N THR A 103 5.24 -5.34 -5.06
CA THR A 103 5.02 -5.91 -6.40
C THR A 103 5.29 -4.89 -7.50
N ALA A 104 4.94 -3.61 -7.30
CA ALA A 104 5.26 -2.54 -8.25
C ALA A 104 6.78 -2.35 -8.38
N VAL A 105 7.53 -2.38 -7.27
CA VAL A 105 9.00 -2.36 -7.29
C VAL A 105 9.56 -3.56 -8.06
N SER A 106 8.97 -4.75 -7.89
CA SER A 106 9.39 -5.93 -8.67
C SER A 106 9.26 -5.72 -10.19
N LEU A 107 8.20 -5.06 -10.67
CA LEU A 107 8.03 -4.76 -12.10
C LEU A 107 9.09 -3.80 -12.63
N VAL A 108 9.55 -2.84 -11.83
CA VAL A 108 10.66 -1.97 -12.24
C VAL A 108 11.94 -2.78 -12.41
N PHE A 109 12.24 -3.66 -11.45
CA PHE A 109 13.40 -4.55 -11.55
C PHE A 109 13.29 -5.54 -12.71
N SER A 110 12.08 -5.98 -13.09
CA SER A 110 11.93 -6.85 -14.26
C SER A 110 12.30 -6.13 -15.55
N VAL A 111 11.87 -4.88 -15.72
CA VAL A 111 12.24 -4.08 -16.89
C VAL A 111 13.74 -3.77 -16.91
N LEU A 112 14.31 -3.39 -15.76
CA LEU A 112 15.76 -3.15 -15.63
C LEU A 112 16.58 -4.42 -15.91
N GLY A 113 16.11 -5.58 -15.44
CA GLY A 113 16.72 -6.87 -15.75
C GLY A 113 16.76 -7.11 -17.26
N ILE A 114 15.62 -6.89 -17.94
CA ILE A 114 15.52 -7.01 -19.40
C ILE A 114 16.53 -6.10 -20.10
N TRP A 115 16.53 -4.81 -19.72
CA TRP A 115 17.39 -3.81 -20.35
C TRP A 115 18.88 -4.10 -20.15
N LEU A 116 19.31 -4.43 -18.92
CA LEU A 116 20.72 -4.66 -18.60
C LEU A 116 21.30 -5.86 -19.36
N ARG A 117 20.51 -6.93 -19.46
CA ARG A 117 20.90 -8.16 -20.18
C ARG A 117 20.95 -7.95 -21.69
N ASN A 118 19.99 -7.22 -22.25
CA ASN A 118 20.02 -6.87 -23.67
C ASN A 118 21.22 -5.97 -23.99
N SER A 119 21.67 -5.17 -23.01
CA SER A 119 22.84 -4.30 -23.14
C SER A 119 24.17 -5.04 -22.96
N SER A 120 24.20 -6.19 -22.29
CA SER A 120 25.43 -6.91 -21.95
C SER A 120 25.96 -7.83 -23.06
N GLY A 121 25.21 -8.05 -24.14
CA GLY A 121 25.65 -8.85 -25.29
C GLY A 121 25.85 -10.35 -25.01
N VAL A 122 25.33 -10.85 -23.89
CA VAL A 122 25.42 -12.26 -23.47
C VAL A 122 24.18 -13.01 -24.00
N ASP A 123 24.40 -14.06 -24.80
CA ASP A 123 23.34 -14.77 -25.56
C ASP A 123 22.59 -15.83 -24.73
N ILE A 124 22.40 -15.56 -23.42
CA ILE A 124 21.66 -16.45 -22.53
C ILE A 124 20.20 -15.98 -22.46
N HIS A 125 19.35 -16.76 -23.13
CA HIS A 125 17.93 -16.50 -23.29
C HIS A 125 17.18 -16.59 -21.94
N ARG A 126 16.11 -15.80 -21.80
CA ARG A 126 15.20 -15.90 -20.66
C ARG A 126 14.18 -17.00 -20.88
N GLY A 127 13.95 -17.77 -19.83
CA GLY A 127 12.95 -18.80 -19.88
C GLY A 127 11.53 -18.25 -19.72
N PRO A 128 10.51 -19.06 -20.06
CA PRO A 128 9.10 -18.65 -19.98
C PRO A 128 8.64 -18.32 -18.56
N GLY A 129 9.31 -18.86 -17.53
CA GLY A 129 9.01 -18.57 -16.12
C GLY A 129 9.22 -17.10 -15.76
N TYR A 130 10.21 -16.44 -16.36
CA TYR A 130 10.47 -15.02 -16.13
C TYR A 130 9.30 -14.15 -16.56
N TYR A 131 8.78 -14.38 -17.77
CA TYR A 131 7.64 -13.63 -18.31
C TYR A 131 6.35 -13.94 -17.57
N LEU A 132 6.15 -15.19 -17.13
CA LEU A 132 5.00 -15.57 -16.33
C LEU A 132 5.01 -14.90 -14.95
N ALA A 133 6.19 -14.74 -14.33
CA ALA A 133 6.34 -13.99 -13.10
C ALA A 133 6.02 -12.49 -13.28
N ILE A 134 6.49 -11.88 -14.38
CA ILE A 134 6.14 -10.48 -14.73
C ILE A 134 4.63 -10.34 -14.93
N LEU A 135 4.01 -11.24 -15.70
CA LEU A 135 2.58 -11.20 -15.96
C LEU A 135 1.79 -11.30 -14.65
N SER A 136 2.18 -12.21 -13.76
CA SER A 136 1.54 -12.37 -12.45
C SER A 136 1.69 -11.10 -11.60
N ALA A 137 2.89 -10.51 -11.55
CA ALA A 137 3.14 -9.25 -10.85
C ALA A 137 2.30 -8.08 -11.42
N ALA A 138 2.20 -7.99 -12.75
CA ALA A 138 1.38 -6.98 -13.42
C ALA A 138 -0.10 -7.13 -13.06
N VAL A 139 -0.64 -8.35 -13.12
CA VAL A 139 -2.04 -8.64 -12.75
C VAL A 139 -2.31 -8.23 -11.30
N VAL A 140 -1.41 -8.55 -10.36
CA VAL A 140 -1.56 -8.14 -8.96
C VAL A 140 -1.58 -6.62 -8.82
N VAL A 141 -0.63 -5.92 -9.44
CA VAL A 141 -0.52 -4.45 -9.38
C VAL A 141 -1.79 -3.79 -9.93
N PHE A 142 -2.26 -4.19 -11.11
CA PHE A 142 -3.46 -3.62 -11.74
C PHE A 142 -4.76 -4.03 -11.03
N THR A 143 -4.78 -5.14 -10.31
CA THR A 143 -5.95 -5.55 -9.51
C THR A 143 -6.05 -4.76 -8.21
N ILE A 144 -4.92 -4.52 -7.54
CA ILE A 144 -4.89 -3.80 -6.25
C ILE A 144 -4.93 -2.27 -6.45
N PHE A 145 -4.35 -1.73 -7.52
CA PHE A 145 -4.33 -0.29 -7.79
C PHE A 145 -5.70 0.40 -7.67
N PRO A 146 -6.77 -0.03 -8.39
CA PRO A 146 -8.08 0.61 -8.28
C PRO A 146 -8.71 0.41 -6.90
N LEU A 147 -8.37 -0.68 -6.18
CA LEU A 147 -8.86 -0.93 -4.82
C LEU A 147 -8.28 0.09 -3.83
N ILE A 148 -7.02 0.47 -4.02
CA ILE A 148 -6.37 1.50 -3.21
C ILE A 148 -7.02 2.87 -3.46
N LEU A 149 -7.26 3.23 -4.72
CA LEU A 149 -7.89 4.49 -5.07
C LEU A 149 -9.33 4.59 -4.57
N SER A 150 -10.13 3.52 -4.69
CA SER A 150 -11.53 3.53 -4.25
C SER A 150 -11.69 3.71 -2.74
N ARG A 151 -10.77 3.16 -1.94
CA ARG A 151 -10.81 3.35 -0.49
C ARG A 151 -10.46 4.79 -0.08
N ASN A 152 -9.52 5.42 -0.79
CA ASN A 152 -9.22 6.83 -0.52
C ASN A 152 -10.44 7.71 -0.81
N ALA A 153 -11.18 7.40 -1.89
CA ALA A 153 -12.45 8.07 -2.19
C ALA A 153 -13.54 7.80 -1.14
N SER A 154 -13.69 6.57 -0.64
CA SER A 154 -14.68 6.27 0.41
C SER A 154 -14.34 6.90 1.76
N GLN A 155 -13.05 6.95 2.13
CA GLN A 155 -12.59 7.70 3.31
C GLN A 155 -12.86 9.20 3.18
N ALA A 156 -12.64 9.77 1.99
CA ALA A 156 -12.96 11.16 1.70
C ALA A 156 -14.48 11.42 1.75
N ALA A 157 -15.32 10.49 1.28
CA ALA A 157 -16.78 10.59 1.38
C ALA A 157 -17.26 10.58 2.84
N VAL A 158 -16.76 9.65 3.66
CA VAL A 158 -17.09 9.60 5.10
C VAL A 158 -16.59 10.85 5.83
N ALA A 159 -15.41 11.38 5.47
CA ALA A 159 -14.90 12.63 6.03
C ALA A 159 -15.80 13.83 5.68
N ARG A 160 -16.33 13.89 4.44
CA ARG A 160 -17.30 14.91 4.01
C ARG A 160 -18.62 14.78 4.76
N GLU A 161 -19.15 13.56 4.88
CA GLU A 161 -20.40 13.31 5.62
C GLU A 161 -20.26 13.68 7.10
N ARG A 162 -19.11 13.39 7.72
CA ARG A 162 -18.81 13.87 9.09
C ARG A 162 -18.72 15.38 9.17
N ALA A 163 -18.13 16.06 8.18
CA ALA A 163 -18.08 17.52 8.16
C ALA A 163 -19.49 18.15 8.02
N GLU A 164 -20.35 17.55 7.19
CA GLU A 164 -21.75 17.98 7.04
C GLU A 164 -22.61 17.68 8.28
N ALA A 165 -22.35 16.55 8.95
CA ALA A 165 -23.01 16.19 10.20
C ALA A 165 -22.54 17.05 11.39
N GLN A 166 -21.25 17.39 11.46
CA GLN A 166 -20.70 18.33 12.45
C GLN A 166 -21.27 19.74 12.30
N GLY A 167 -21.55 20.17 11.07
CA GLY A 167 -22.29 21.42 10.81
C GLY A 167 -23.74 21.41 11.32
N ARG A 168 -24.29 20.23 11.65
CA ARG A 168 -25.66 20.03 12.18
C ARG A 168 -25.68 19.59 13.65
N ASP A 169 -24.51 19.44 14.28
CA ASP A 169 -24.42 18.97 15.66
C ASP A 169 -24.84 20.09 16.62
N GLN A 170 -26.04 19.95 17.18
CA GLN A 170 -26.59 20.89 18.17
C GLN A 170 -25.69 21.03 19.39
N VAL A 171 -24.89 20.01 19.75
CA VAL A 171 -23.96 20.09 20.87
C VAL A 171 -22.76 20.95 20.51
N ALA A 172 -22.20 20.80 19.30
CA ALA A 172 -21.14 21.66 18.80
C ALA A 172 -21.61 23.12 18.68
N LEU A 173 -22.83 23.34 18.15
CA LEU A 173 -23.46 24.66 18.08
C LEU A 173 -23.76 25.23 19.47
N ALA A 174 -24.21 24.43 20.44
CA ALA A 174 -24.45 24.86 21.82
C ALA A 174 -23.16 25.17 22.56
N GLN A 175 -22.07 24.41 22.34
CA GLN A 175 -20.74 24.71 22.87
C GLN A 175 -20.16 25.97 22.25
N GLN A 176 -20.36 26.16 20.94
CA GLN A 176 -19.94 27.38 20.23
C GLN A 176 -20.77 28.60 20.68
N ALA A 177 -22.08 28.44 20.91
CA ALA A 177 -22.94 29.48 21.48
C ALA A 177 -22.56 29.82 22.93
N ALA A 178 -22.27 28.82 23.77
CA ALA A 178 -21.79 29.03 25.13
C ALA A 178 -20.40 29.70 25.16
N THR A 179 -19.53 29.37 24.19
CA THR A 179 -18.23 30.04 24.01
C THR A 179 -18.41 31.49 23.52
N ARG A 180 -19.44 31.74 22.68
CA ARG A 180 -19.73 33.07 22.12
C ARG A 180 -20.43 34.00 23.10
N GLU A 181 -21.26 33.49 24.01
CA GLU A 181 -21.80 34.28 25.13
C GLU A 181 -20.74 34.60 26.20
N THR A 182 -19.66 33.81 26.27
CA THR A 182 -18.48 34.13 27.09
C THR A 182 -17.52 35.07 26.35
N GLU A 183 -18.05 36.04 25.59
CA GLU A 183 -17.28 37.23 25.20
C GLU A 183 -17.11 38.10 26.46
N ASN A 184 -16.25 37.63 27.36
CA ASN A 184 -15.95 38.28 28.62
C ASN A 184 -15.22 39.59 28.30
N PRO A 185 -15.78 40.77 28.61
CA PRO A 185 -15.16 42.06 28.30
C PRO A 185 -13.81 42.28 29.00
N LEU A 186 -13.42 41.38 29.92
CA LEU A 186 -12.11 41.35 30.58
C LEU A 186 -11.06 40.51 29.82
N LEU A 187 -11.45 39.63 28.90
CA LEU A 187 -10.54 38.84 28.05
C LEU A 187 -10.27 39.57 26.72
N ILE A 188 -9.80 40.81 26.81
CA ILE A 188 -9.25 41.53 25.66
C ILE A 188 -7.92 40.84 25.31
N ASP A 189 -7.82 40.21 24.13
CA ASP A 189 -6.57 39.63 23.64
C ASP A 189 -5.55 40.71 23.25
N ASP A 190 -4.93 41.28 24.27
CA ASP A 190 -3.92 42.34 24.18
C ASP A 190 -2.53 41.82 23.78
N ARG A 191 -2.39 40.52 23.48
CA ARG A 191 -1.09 39.94 23.12
C ARG A 191 -0.59 40.51 21.79
N ARG A 192 -1.49 40.68 20.82
CA ARG A 192 -1.17 41.23 19.50
C ARG A 192 -0.85 42.72 19.56
N SER A 193 -1.58 43.49 20.38
CA SER A 193 -1.35 44.93 20.58
C SER A 193 -0.02 45.19 21.29
N ARG A 194 0.32 44.41 22.32
CA ARG A 194 1.60 44.52 23.05
C ARG A 194 2.80 44.11 22.21
N ALA A 195 2.67 43.10 21.34
CA ALA A 195 3.74 42.71 20.42
C ALA A 195 4.07 43.84 19.42
N ALA A 196 3.04 44.49 18.87
CA ALA A 196 3.20 45.63 17.96
C ALA A 196 3.82 46.87 18.65
N GLN A 197 3.47 47.14 19.91
CA GLN A 197 4.08 48.23 20.68
C GLN A 197 5.56 48.00 21.00
N ARG A 198 6.00 46.74 21.17
CA ARG A 198 7.42 46.42 21.40
C ARG A 198 8.26 46.69 20.15
N HIS A 199 7.74 46.36 18.96
CA HIS A 199 8.43 46.65 17.70
C HIS A 199 8.58 48.15 17.46
N LYS A 200 7.56 48.97 17.75
CA LYS A 200 7.62 50.44 17.57
C LYS A 200 8.54 51.19 18.55
N ARG A 201 9.03 50.55 19.63
CA ARG A 201 9.98 51.19 20.58
C ARG A 201 11.45 50.92 20.23
N LEU A 202 11.70 50.12 19.20
CA LEU A 202 13.05 49.72 18.79
C LEU A 202 13.52 50.38 17.48
N ASP A 203 12.66 51.19 16.86
CA ASP A 203 12.97 52.14 15.78
C ASP A 203 13.03 53.57 16.36
#